data_AF-A0A6V8CWW4-F1
#
_entry.id   AF-A0A6V8CWW4-F1
#
_cell.length_a   1.000
_cell.length_b   1.000
_cell.length_c   1.000
_cell.angle_alpha   90.00
_cell.angle_beta   90.00
_cell.angle_gamma   90.00
#
_symmetry.space_group_name_H-M   'P 1'
#
loop_
_entity.id
_entity.type
_entity.pdbx_description
1 polymer ?
#
loop_
_entity_poly.entity_id
_entity_poly.type
_entity_poly.pdbx_seq_one_letter_code
_entity_poly.pdbx_strand_id
1 'polypeptide(L)'
;MALFYTTIGVIVTRILSIIFPLSIGVFEIHISFIAMIVLCWSTITLLSPVQDRPSARTIAATFTSIGSILDETFWMVVRNPPLIPDSPAQVGYWSAESMIFTIFSFALLMLLTWLAISKWHNYKPIPRLTWWEILFFILVMYAGLVAFQMSQASIRFEIPNAERSLMIFGYEIHHIVQGQFILMIATIIMLTASGRPLPRRISFILATLGCLFVADQILYYQFDLVTDERYFGAVTRISGAIACSIMAGRLIYLKLKNSENLGVEEE
;
A
#
# COMPACT_ATOMS: atom_id res chain seq x y z
N MET A 1 -1.89 -7.90 -19.46
CA MET A 1 -0.84 -8.08 -18.43
C MET A 1 -1.31 -7.63 -17.06
N ALA A 2 -1.52 -6.33 -16.81
CA ALA A 2 -2.00 -5.82 -15.51
C ALA A 2 -3.22 -6.59 -14.97
N LEU A 3 -4.28 -6.67 -15.77
CA LEU A 3 -5.52 -7.37 -15.40
C LEU A 3 -5.30 -8.85 -15.06
N PHE A 4 -4.53 -9.54 -15.89
CA PHE A 4 -4.23 -10.95 -15.69
C PHE A 4 -3.55 -11.20 -14.33
N TYR A 5 -2.54 -10.40 -13.98
CA TYR A 5 -1.86 -10.53 -12.69
C TYR A 5 -2.72 -10.09 -11.50
N THR A 6 -3.55 -9.04 -11.66
CA THR A 6 -4.54 -8.68 -10.63
C THR A 6 -5.52 -9.82 -10.38
N THR A 7 -6.04 -10.47 -11.42
CA THR A 7 -6.91 -11.65 -11.26
C THR A 7 -6.19 -12.80 -10.56
N ILE A 8 -4.92 -13.06 -10.89
CA ILE A 8 -4.10 -14.04 -10.17
C ILE A 8 -4.01 -13.67 -8.68
N GLY A 9 -3.78 -12.40 -8.35
CA GLY A 9 -3.75 -11.92 -6.97
C GLY A 9 -5.02 -12.22 -6.19
N VAL A 10 -6.18 -11.92 -6.78
CA VAL A 10 -7.49 -12.23 -6.20
C VAL A 10 -7.63 -13.73 -5.97
N ILE A 11 -7.38 -14.55 -7.00
CA ILE A 11 -7.53 -16.02 -6.91
C ILE A 11 -6.59 -16.60 -5.85
N VAL A 12 -5.32 -16.17 -5.84
CA VAL A 12 -4.32 -16.64 -4.88
C VAL A 12 -4.73 -16.26 -3.46
N THR A 13 -5.19 -15.02 -3.24
CA THR A 13 -5.62 -14.57 -1.91
C THR A 13 -6.80 -15.38 -1.41
N ARG A 14 -7.78 -15.64 -2.30
CA ARG A 14 -8.93 -16.50 -2.00
C ARG A 14 -8.50 -17.90 -1.62
N ILE A 15 -7.65 -18.56 -2.42
CA ILE A 15 -7.16 -19.91 -2.12
C ILE A 15 -6.39 -19.94 -0.80
N LEU A 16 -5.52 -18.96 -0.57
CA LEU A 16 -4.69 -18.89 0.63
C LEU A 16 -5.48 -18.50 1.88
N SER A 17 -6.66 -17.91 1.75
CA SER A 17 -7.53 -17.59 2.90
C SER A 17 -7.95 -18.82 3.72
N ILE A 18 -7.74 -20.04 3.20
CA ILE A 18 -8.00 -21.29 3.93
C ILE A 18 -6.93 -21.50 5.01
N ILE A 19 -5.73 -20.97 4.82
CA ILE A 19 -4.55 -21.14 5.69
C ILE A 19 -4.25 -19.85 6.46
N PHE A 20 -4.87 -18.72 6.08
CA PHE A 20 -4.70 -17.40 6.69
C PHE A 20 -6.00 -16.94 7.38
N PRO A 21 -5.93 -16.04 8.39
CA PRO A 21 -4.72 -15.43 8.93
C PRO A 21 -3.85 -16.41 9.72
N LEU A 22 -2.55 -16.17 9.74
CA LEU A 22 -1.61 -16.93 10.57
C LEU A 22 -1.54 -16.29 11.95
N SER A 23 -2.03 -17.00 12.97
CA SER A 23 -1.95 -16.55 14.37
C SER A 23 -0.57 -16.86 14.95
N ILE A 24 0.18 -15.81 15.35
CA ILE A 24 1.49 -15.92 15.98
C ILE A 24 1.51 -15.05 17.24
N GLY A 25 1.30 -15.66 18.41
CA GLY A 25 1.18 -14.93 19.67
C GLY A 25 -0.01 -13.97 19.64
N VAL A 26 0.26 -12.66 19.71
CA VAL A 26 -0.75 -11.59 19.66
C VAL A 26 -0.95 -11.01 18.25
N PHE A 27 -0.37 -11.64 17.22
CA PHE A 27 -0.51 -11.21 15.83
C PHE A 27 -1.43 -12.14 15.03
N GLU A 28 -2.28 -11.56 14.20
CA GLU A 28 -2.97 -12.20 13.09
C GLU A 28 -2.38 -11.68 11.78
N ILE A 29 -1.50 -12.47 11.16
CA ILE A 29 -0.84 -12.06 9.92
C ILE A 29 -1.75 -12.38 8.75
N HIS A 30 -2.16 -11.34 8.02
CA HIS A 30 -3.01 -11.41 6.85
C HIS A 30 -2.20 -11.52 5.54
N ILE A 31 -2.81 -12.00 4.45
CA ILE A 31 -2.14 -12.09 3.14
C ILE A 31 -1.82 -10.69 2.61
N SER A 32 -2.75 -9.76 2.82
CA SER A 32 -2.64 -8.34 2.51
C SER A 32 -1.42 -7.69 3.13
N PHE A 33 -0.94 -8.16 4.28
CA PHE A 33 0.31 -7.67 4.87
C PHE A 33 1.51 -7.92 3.95
N ILE A 34 1.66 -9.16 3.47
CA ILE A 34 2.73 -9.54 2.55
C ILE A 34 2.55 -8.80 1.21
N ALA A 35 1.32 -8.78 0.69
CA ALA A 35 1.01 -8.09 -0.56
C ALA A 35 1.35 -6.59 -0.49
N MET A 36 1.10 -5.95 0.65
CA MET A 36 1.38 -4.54 0.89
C MET A 36 2.88 -4.23 0.98
N ILE A 37 3.68 -5.09 1.61
CA ILE A 37 5.15 -4.98 1.57
C ILE A 37 5.64 -5.01 0.12
N VAL A 38 5.12 -5.94 -0.68
CA VAL A 38 5.46 -6.07 -2.10
C VAL A 38 4.99 -4.86 -2.90
N LEU A 39 3.81 -4.31 -2.61
CA LEU A 39 3.29 -3.10 -3.27
C LEU A 39 4.17 -1.88 -2.97
N CYS A 40 4.56 -1.66 -1.70
CA CYS A 40 5.48 -0.59 -1.32
C CYS A 40 6.81 -0.74 -2.04
N TRP A 41 7.41 -1.93 -1.97
CA TRP A 41 8.70 -2.22 -2.61
C TRP A 41 8.67 -1.99 -4.13
N SER A 42 7.59 -2.44 -4.78
CA SER A 42 7.44 -2.31 -6.22
C SER A 42 7.19 -0.86 -6.62
N THR A 43 6.35 -0.13 -5.88
CA THR A 43 6.11 1.30 -6.08
C THR A 43 7.41 2.10 -5.95
N ILE A 44 8.22 1.82 -4.92
CA ILE A 44 9.54 2.44 -4.72
C ILE A 44 10.48 2.11 -5.88
N THR A 45 10.46 0.87 -6.35
CA THR A 45 11.25 0.46 -7.52
C THR A 45 10.81 1.21 -8.78
N LEU A 46 9.52 1.50 -8.93
CA LEU A 46 8.98 2.29 -10.04
C LEU A 46 9.28 3.79 -9.91
N LEU A 47 9.53 4.32 -8.70
CA LEU A 47 9.92 5.72 -8.53
C LEU A 47 11.32 6.01 -9.07
N SER A 48 12.25 5.06 -8.93
CA SER A 48 13.63 5.20 -9.41
C SER A 48 14.12 3.89 -10.04
N PRO A 49 13.57 3.49 -11.22
CA PRO A 49 13.93 2.22 -11.81
C PRO A 49 15.37 2.24 -12.31
N VAL A 50 16.00 1.06 -12.29
CA VAL A 50 17.38 0.84 -12.78
C VAL A 50 17.42 0.78 -14.31
N GLN A 51 16.30 0.39 -14.90
CA GLN A 51 16.12 0.22 -16.34
C GLN A 51 15.03 1.18 -16.80
N ASP A 52 15.11 1.60 -18.06
CA ASP A 52 14.13 2.53 -18.63
C ASP A 52 12.71 1.97 -18.63
N ARG A 53 12.55 0.64 -18.64
CA ARG A 53 11.27 -0.05 -18.57
C ARG A 53 11.20 -0.96 -17.33
N PRO A 54 10.07 -1.00 -16.63
CA PRO A 54 9.86 -1.96 -15.54
C PRO A 54 9.97 -3.40 -16.05
N SER A 55 10.65 -4.26 -15.28
CA SER A 55 10.73 -5.68 -15.60
C SER A 55 9.35 -6.34 -15.53
N ALA A 56 9.14 -7.39 -16.34
CA ALA A 56 7.90 -8.17 -16.30
C ALA A 56 7.64 -8.76 -14.89
N ARG A 57 8.70 -9.11 -14.15
CA ARG A 57 8.61 -9.58 -12.76
C ARG A 57 8.08 -8.49 -11.82
N THR A 58 8.55 -7.25 -11.96
CA THR A 58 8.05 -6.10 -11.18
C THR A 58 6.58 -5.85 -11.47
N ILE A 59 6.18 -5.87 -12.74
CA ILE A 59 4.78 -5.71 -13.15
C ILE A 59 3.92 -6.84 -12.57
N ALA A 60 4.34 -8.09 -12.69
CA ALA A 60 3.63 -9.23 -12.15
C ALA A 60 3.45 -9.13 -10.63
N ALA A 61 4.54 -8.91 -9.88
CA ALA A 61 4.49 -8.77 -8.43
C ALA A 61 3.58 -7.62 -8.00
N THR A 62 3.67 -6.47 -8.68
CA THR A 62 2.84 -5.29 -8.37
C THR A 62 1.36 -5.60 -8.53
N PHE A 63 0.94 -6.10 -9.70
CA PHE A 63 -0.48 -6.29 -9.97
C PHE A 63 -1.07 -7.48 -9.21
N THR A 64 -0.31 -8.55 -8.96
CA THR A 64 -0.71 -9.64 -8.06
C THR A 64 -0.95 -9.11 -6.63
N SER A 65 -0.06 -8.24 -6.12
CA SER A 65 -0.27 -7.60 -4.82
C SER A 65 -1.51 -6.71 -4.80
N ILE A 66 -1.74 -5.91 -5.85
CA ILE A 66 -2.94 -5.07 -5.95
C ILE A 66 -4.21 -5.93 -5.89
N GLY A 67 -4.25 -7.03 -6.65
CA GLY A 67 -5.39 -7.95 -6.62
C GLY A 67 -5.64 -8.54 -5.24
N SER A 68 -4.56 -8.92 -4.55
CA SER A 68 -4.63 -9.48 -3.19
C SER A 68 -5.16 -8.48 -2.16
N ILE A 69 -4.66 -7.24 -2.21
CA ILE A 69 -5.08 -6.17 -1.31
C ILE A 69 -6.53 -5.79 -1.57
N LEU A 70 -6.95 -5.66 -2.84
CA LEU A 70 -8.34 -5.34 -3.18
C LEU A 70 -9.28 -6.41 -2.61
N ASP A 71 -9.00 -7.68 -2.86
CA ASP A 71 -9.85 -8.77 -2.40
C ASP A 71 -10.05 -8.77 -0.87
N GLU A 72 -8.94 -8.72 -0.13
CA GLU A 72 -8.98 -8.80 1.33
C GLU A 72 -9.51 -7.51 1.97
N THR A 73 -9.10 -6.33 1.48
CA THR A 73 -9.55 -5.03 2.01
C THR A 73 -11.05 -4.86 1.82
N PHE A 74 -11.58 -5.19 0.65
CA PHE A 74 -13.01 -5.05 0.40
C PHE A 74 -13.84 -6.08 1.18
N TRP A 75 -13.33 -7.31 1.36
CA TRP A 75 -13.99 -8.22 2.29
C TRP A 75 -13.97 -7.69 3.72
N MET A 76 -12.84 -7.18 4.21
CA MET A 76 -12.74 -6.65 5.58
C MET A 76 -13.73 -5.52 5.83
N VAL A 77 -14.05 -4.70 4.82
CA VAL A 77 -15.11 -3.66 4.90
C VAL A 77 -16.52 -4.24 5.12
N VAL A 78 -16.76 -5.53 4.87
CA VAL A 78 -18.11 -6.14 4.88
C VAL A 78 -18.23 -7.43 5.72
N ARG A 79 -17.23 -7.84 6.51
CA ARG A 79 -17.12 -9.19 7.12
C ARG A 79 -17.88 -9.45 8.44
N ASN A 80 -17.80 -10.67 8.99
CA ASN A 80 -18.39 -11.09 10.28
C ASN A 80 -17.31 -11.80 11.13
N PRO A 81 -17.19 -11.60 12.47
CA PRO A 81 -18.05 -10.78 13.34
C PRO A 81 -17.89 -9.28 13.10
N PRO A 82 -18.97 -8.49 13.26
CA PRO A 82 -18.86 -7.05 13.31
C PRO A 82 -18.01 -6.65 14.52
N LEU A 83 -17.18 -5.61 14.35
CA LEU A 83 -16.50 -4.95 15.47
C LEU A 83 -17.47 -4.13 16.34
N ILE A 84 -18.73 -3.96 15.90
CA ILE A 84 -19.83 -3.40 16.68
C ILE A 84 -20.67 -4.57 17.24
N PRO A 85 -20.72 -4.76 18.56
CA PRO A 85 -21.67 -5.67 19.19
C PRO A 85 -23.10 -5.37 18.71
N ASP A 86 -23.88 -6.40 18.38
CA ASP A 86 -25.29 -6.32 17.95
C ASP A 86 -25.59 -5.81 16.52
N SER A 87 -24.58 -5.74 15.64
CA SER A 87 -24.79 -5.47 14.20
C SER A 87 -25.42 -6.68 13.47
N PRO A 88 -26.20 -6.49 12.38
CA PRO A 88 -26.73 -7.59 11.55
C PRO A 88 -25.62 -8.55 11.09
N ALA A 89 -25.97 -9.82 10.87
CA ALA A 89 -25.02 -10.82 10.35
C ALA A 89 -24.43 -10.35 9.01
N GLN A 90 -23.10 -10.15 8.98
CA GLN A 90 -22.39 -9.63 7.82
C GLN A 90 -21.74 -10.73 6.97
N VAL A 91 -21.19 -10.31 5.83
CA VAL A 91 -20.87 -11.09 4.63
C VAL A 91 -19.69 -12.05 4.86
N GLY A 92 -19.94 -13.36 4.74
CA GLY A 92 -18.88 -14.38 4.85
C GLY A 92 -17.83 -14.24 3.74
N TYR A 93 -16.57 -14.62 3.98
CA TYR A 93 -15.50 -14.46 2.98
C TYR A 93 -15.85 -15.11 1.63
N TRP A 94 -16.38 -16.33 1.65
CA TRP A 94 -16.79 -17.09 0.46
C TRP A 94 -18.25 -16.89 0.04
N SER A 95 -18.94 -15.93 0.64
CA SER A 95 -20.33 -15.62 0.27
C SER A 95 -20.41 -14.97 -1.13
N ALA A 96 -21.60 -15.02 -1.73
CA ALA A 96 -21.84 -14.44 -3.03
C ALA A 96 -21.61 -12.92 -3.03
N GLU A 97 -21.99 -12.24 -1.96
CA GLU A 97 -21.87 -10.79 -1.81
C GLU A 97 -20.40 -10.36 -1.79
N SER A 98 -19.54 -11.09 -1.06
CA SER A 98 -18.08 -10.86 -1.04
C SER A 98 -17.46 -11.03 -2.44
N MET A 99 -17.92 -12.03 -3.21
CA MET A 99 -17.47 -12.21 -4.59
C MET A 99 -17.94 -11.06 -5.51
N ILE A 100 -19.18 -10.59 -5.35
CA ILE A 100 -19.71 -9.46 -6.13
C ILE A 100 -18.91 -8.18 -5.84
N PHE A 101 -18.60 -7.88 -4.57
CA PHE A 101 -17.78 -6.73 -4.20
C PHE A 101 -16.37 -6.80 -4.81
N THR A 102 -15.76 -7.99 -4.79
CA THR A 102 -14.45 -8.22 -5.43
C THR A 102 -14.49 -7.94 -6.93
N ILE A 103 -15.53 -8.43 -7.62
CA ILE A 103 -15.74 -8.20 -9.05
C ILE A 103 -15.92 -6.70 -9.33
N PHE A 104 -16.71 -6.00 -8.50
CA PHE A 104 -16.92 -4.56 -8.64
C PHE A 104 -15.61 -3.77 -8.49
N SER A 105 -14.80 -4.08 -7.47
CA SER A 105 -13.50 -3.44 -7.26
C SER A 105 -12.52 -3.71 -8.39
N PHE A 106 -12.54 -4.93 -8.92
CA PHE A 106 -11.79 -5.28 -10.11
C PHE A 106 -12.23 -4.47 -11.35
N ALA A 107 -13.54 -4.31 -11.54
CA ALA A 107 -14.09 -3.48 -12.62
C ALA A 107 -13.74 -1.99 -12.46
N LEU A 108 -13.70 -1.48 -11.22
CA LEU A 108 -13.25 -0.12 -10.93
C LEU A 108 -11.76 0.06 -11.26
N LEU A 109 -10.90 -0.86 -10.85
CA LEU A 109 -9.47 -0.84 -11.20
C LEU A 109 -9.27 -0.88 -12.73
N MET A 110 -10.06 -1.70 -13.43
CA MET A 110 -10.09 -1.76 -14.89
C MET A 110 -10.43 -0.41 -15.49
N LEU A 111 -11.51 0.22 -15.03
CA LEU A 111 -11.96 1.51 -15.52
C LEU A 111 -10.88 2.58 -15.31
N LEU A 112 -10.29 2.66 -14.12
CA LEU A 112 -9.23 3.64 -13.81
C LEU A 112 -7.99 3.43 -14.67
N THR A 113 -7.57 2.18 -14.84
CA THR A 113 -6.41 1.83 -15.68
C THR A 113 -6.68 2.17 -17.16
N TRP A 114 -7.88 1.85 -17.65
CA TRP A 114 -8.30 2.16 -19.02
C TRP A 114 -8.38 3.67 -19.27
N LEU A 115 -8.98 4.44 -18.35
CA LEU A 115 -9.01 5.90 -18.41
C LEU A 115 -7.59 6.48 -18.46
N ALA A 116 -6.68 6.01 -17.61
CA ALA A 116 -5.30 6.46 -17.61
C ALA A 116 -4.59 6.17 -18.95
N ILE A 117 -4.71 4.94 -19.48
CA ILE A 117 -4.10 4.56 -20.77
C ILE A 117 -4.72 5.36 -21.92
N SER A 118 -6.03 5.55 -21.94
CA SER A 118 -6.74 6.29 -23.00
C SER A 118 -6.29 7.75 -23.10
N LYS A 119 -5.93 8.37 -21.97
CA LYS A 119 -5.41 9.74 -21.92
C LYS A 119 -3.92 9.83 -22.26
N TRP A 120 -3.15 8.76 -22.02
CA TRP A 120 -1.69 8.76 -22.14
C TRP A 120 -1.19 7.56 -22.97
N HIS A 121 -1.36 7.65 -24.29
CA HIS A 121 -0.99 6.58 -25.23
C HIS A 121 0.51 6.36 -25.45
N ASN A 122 1.37 7.27 -24.98
CA ASN A 122 2.80 7.22 -25.27
C ASN A 122 3.62 7.09 -24.00
N TYR A 123 4.26 5.92 -23.87
CA TYR A 123 5.27 5.65 -22.86
C TYR A 123 6.47 6.57 -23.07
N LYS A 124 6.86 7.27 -22.01
CA LYS A 124 8.14 7.96 -21.91
C LYS A 124 8.95 7.26 -20.80
N PRO A 125 10.29 7.20 -20.92
CA PRO A 125 11.13 6.62 -19.89
C PRO A 125 10.79 7.19 -18.52
N ILE A 126 10.75 6.34 -17.49
CA ILE A 126 10.50 6.79 -16.13
C ILE A 126 11.73 7.56 -15.67
N PRO A 127 11.61 8.85 -15.35
CA PRO A 127 12.78 9.65 -15.09
C PRO A 127 13.29 9.35 -13.67
N ARG A 128 14.61 9.20 -13.55
CA ARG A 128 15.26 8.85 -12.28
C ARG A 128 15.11 9.97 -11.26
N LEU A 129 15.10 9.60 -9.99
CA LEU A 129 15.03 10.57 -8.89
C LEU A 129 16.37 11.26 -8.65
N THR A 130 16.26 12.54 -8.30
CA THR A 130 17.35 13.36 -7.79
C THR A 130 17.60 13.04 -6.31
N TRP A 131 18.80 13.36 -5.81
CA TRP A 131 19.08 13.23 -4.38
C TRP A 131 18.16 14.12 -3.51
N TRP A 132 17.72 15.26 -4.04
CA TRP A 132 16.75 16.13 -3.38
C TRP A 132 15.38 15.48 -3.23
N GLU A 133 14.87 14.82 -4.26
CA GLU A 133 13.62 14.04 -4.17
C GLU A 133 13.75 12.88 -3.18
N ILE A 134 14.90 12.18 -3.15
CA ILE A 134 15.15 11.12 -2.17
C ILE A 134 15.19 11.67 -0.75
N LEU A 135 15.89 12.80 -0.53
CA LEU A 135 15.94 13.46 0.78
C LEU A 135 14.55 13.90 1.22
N PHE A 136 13.76 14.49 0.32
CA PHE A 136 12.38 14.86 0.59
C PHE A 136 11.53 13.64 0.97
N PHE A 137 11.63 12.54 0.24
CA PHE A 137 10.95 11.29 0.56
C PHE A 137 11.28 10.84 1.99
N ILE A 138 12.56 10.78 2.34
CA ILE A 138 13.03 10.37 3.67
C ILE A 138 12.48 11.31 4.75
N LEU A 139 12.57 12.62 4.53
CA LEU A 139 12.07 13.62 5.47
C LEU A 139 10.57 13.43 5.72
N VAL A 140 9.76 13.28 4.67
CA VAL A 140 8.32 13.06 4.80
C VAL A 140 8.01 11.76 5.53
N MET A 141 8.72 10.66 5.24
CA MET A 141 8.51 9.38 5.93
C MET A 141 8.77 9.49 7.44
N TYR A 142 9.87 10.10 7.86
CA TYR A 142 10.22 10.19 9.28
C TYR A 142 9.45 11.30 10.01
N ALA A 143 9.39 12.50 9.45
CA ALA A 143 8.66 13.60 10.05
C ALA A 143 7.15 13.31 10.10
N GLY A 144 6.62 12.67 9.06
CA GLY A 144 5.23 12.22 9.00
C GLY A 144 4.91 11.17 10.07
N LEU A 145 5.79 10.18 10.26
CA LEU A 145 5.60 9.16 11.30
C LEU A 145 5.54 9.80 12.70
N VAL A 146 6.45 10.73 12.98
CA VAL A 146 6.44 11.49 14.24
C VAL A 146 5.18 12.34 14.36
N ALA A 147 4.79 13.05 13.29
CA ALA A 147 3.61 13.90 13.28
C ALA A 147 2.31 13.11 13.52
N PHE A 148 2.15 11.93 12.92
CA PHE A 148 0.98 11.07 13.18
C PHE A 148 0.94 10.62 14.64
N GLN A 149 2.07 10.17 15.18
CA GLN A 149 2.14 9.75 16.58
C GLN A 149 1.85 10.90 17.54
N MET A 150 2.37 12.10 17.27
CA MET A 150 2.09 13.29 18.08
C MET A 150 0.62 13.73 17.98
N SER A 151 0.08 13.77 16.76
CA SER A 151 -1.33 14.14 16.52
C SER A 151 -2.29 13.16 17.19
N GLN A 152 -2.04 11.86 17.08
CA GLN A 152 -2.87 10.85 17.75
C GLN A 152 -2.70 10.92 19.27
N ALA A 153 -1.49 11.19 19.76
CA ALA A 153 -1.24 11.35 21.20
C ALA A 153 -1.93 12.58 21.79
N SER A 154 -2.10 13.67 21.04
CA SER A 154 -2.82 14.85 21.54
C SER A 154 -4.33 14.63 21.62
N ILE A 155 -4.92 13.88 20.69
CA ILE A 155 -6.39 13.75 20.61
C ILE A 155 -6.90 12.60 21.50
N ARG A 156 -6.07 11.58 21.79
CA ARG A 156 -6.49 10.37 22.54
C ARG A 156 -7.01 10.62 23.96
N PHE A 157 -6.63 11.74 24.57
CA PHE A 157 -7.06 12.07 25.93
C PHE A 157 -8.46 12.68 25.96
N GLU A 158 -8.94 13.18 24.82
CA GLU A 158 -10.23 13.85 24.69
C GLU A 158 -11.26 13.00 23.97
N ILE A 159 -10.83 12.18 23.00
CA ILE A 159 -11.72 11.42 22.12
C ILE A 159 -11.34 9.93 22.18
N PRO A 160 -12.27 9.01 22.55
CA PRO A 160 -12.04 7.57 22.49
C PRO A 160 -11.57 7.10 21.11
N ASN A 161 -10.77 6.03 21.03
CA ASN A 161 -10.22 5.55 19.76
C ASN A 161 -11.31 5.29 18.69
N ALA A 162 -12.42 4.68 19.10
CA ALA A 162 -13.57 4.40 18.22
C ALA A 162 -14.20 5.65 17.57
N GLU A 163 -14.01 6.83 18.16
CA GLU A 163 -14.53 8.11 17.65
C GLU A 163 -13.48 8.92 16.88
N ARG A 164 -12.18 8.64 17.07
CA ARG A 164 -11.07 9.25 16.30
C ARG A 164 -10.88 8.62 14.93
N SER A 165 -11.35 7.39 14.79
CA SER A 165 -11.09 6.57 13.65
C SER A 165 -12.18 6.70 12.61
N LEU A 166 -11.80 6.75 11.32
CA LEU A 166 -12.77 6.81 10.24
C LEU A 166 -13.52 5.49 10.18
N MET A 167 -14.74 5.47 10.70
CA MET A 167 -15.59 4.27 10.67
C MET A 167 -16.41 4.26 9.37
N ILE A 168 -16.25 3.23 8.53
CA ILE A 168 -17.20 2.94 7.43
C ILE A 168 -17.88 1.61 7.74
N PHE A 169 -19.21 1.63 7.88
CA PHE A 169 -20.02 0.46 8.26
C PHE A 169 -19.57 -0.23 9.57
N GLY A 170 -18.97 0.53 10.49
CA GLY A 170 -18.46 0.01 11.76
C GLY A 170 -17.04 -0.54 11.73
N TYR A 171 -16.33 -0.38 10.60
CA TYR A 171 -14.92 -0.73 10.45
C TYR A 171 -14.04 0.49 10.54
N GLU A 172 -13.03 0.42 11.39
CA GLU A 172 -11.98 1.41 11.45
C GLU A 172 -11.14 1.36 10.17
N ILE A 173 -11.32 2.38 9.32
CA ILE A 173 -10.43 2.67 8.20
C ILE A 173 -9.18 3.33 8.77
N HIS A 174 -8.25 2.46 9.08
CA HIS A 174 -6.88 2.79 9.40
C HIS A 174 -6.19 3.50 8.22
N HIS A 175 -5.27 4.42 8.52
CA HIS A 175 -4.37 5.05 7.55
C HIS A 175 -3.77 4.05 6.56
N ILE A 176 -3.53 2.80 7.00
CA ILE A 176 -3.02 1.73 6.14
C ILE A 176 -3.86 1.48 4.88
N VAL A 177 -5.19 1.50 5.00
CA VAL A 177 -6.11 1.29 3.87
C VAL A 177 -6.04 2.48 2.91
N GLN A 178 -5.98 3.69 3.45
CA GLN A 178 -5.77 4.91 2.65
C GLN A 178 -4.43 4.84 1.90
N GLY A 179 -3.37 4.40 2.59
CA GLY A 179 -2.04 4.19 2.04
C GLY A 179 -2.04 3.21 0.87
N GLN A 180 -2.75 2.09 1.00
CA GLN A 180 -2.90 1.09 -0.05
C GLN A 180 -3.52 1.68 -1.32
N PHE A 181 -4.66 2.38 -1.22
CA PHE A 181 -5.31 2.99 -2.38
C PHE A 181 -4.45 4.08 -3.02
N ILE A 182 -3.79 4.92 -2.20
CA ILE A 182 -2.88 5.95 -2.69
C ILE A 182 -1.72 5.32 -3.48
N LEU A 183 -1.13 4.22 -2.99
CA LEU A 183 -0.06 3.50 -3.68
C LEU A 183 -0.53 2.87 -5.00
N MET A 184 -1.74 2.31 -5.04
CA MET A 184 -2.33 1.77 -6.28
C MET A 184 -2.49 2.87 -7.32
N ILE A 185 -3.04 4.03 -6.93
CA ILE A 185 -3.21 5.19 -7.82
C ILE A 185 -1.86 5.69 -8.31
N ALA A 186 -0.88 5.86 -7.41
CA ALA A 186 0.48 6.27 -7.75
C ALA A 186 1.12 5.33 -8.78
N THR A 187 0.97 4.01 -8.56
CA THR A 187 1.48 2.97 -9.45
C THR A 187 0.86 3.05 -10.84
N ILE A 188 -0.46 3.19 -10.94
CA ILE A 188 -1.15 3.29 -12.24
C ILE A 188 -0.68 4.55 -12.98
N ILE A 189 -0.58 5.69 -12.29
CA ILE A 189 -0.06 6.93 -12.88
C ILE A 189 1.40 6.75 -13.33
N MET A 190 2.24 6.07 -12.56
CA MET A 190 3.63 5.84 -12.95
C MET A 190 3.73 5.01 -14.21
N LEU A 191 2.98 3.92 -14.29
CA LEU A 191 3.04 2.98 -15.42
C LEU A 191 2.44 3.57 -16.70
N THR A 192 1.53 4.53 -16.58
CA THR A 192 0.82 5.12 -17.74
C THR A 192 1.34 6.50 -18.14
N ALA A 193 1.95 7.27 -17.22
CA ALA A 193 2.23 8.68 -17.44
C ALA A 193 3.51 9.25 -16.79
N SER A 194 4.30 8.47 -16.04
CA SER A 194 5.47 8.98 -15.26
C SER A 194 6.51 9.73 -16.08
N GLY A 195 6.69 9.45 -17.36
CA GLY A 195 7.65 10.21 -18.17
C GLY A 195 7.20 11.64 -18.52
N ARG A 196 6.05 12.10 -17.99
CA ARG A 196 5.59 13.49 -18.07
C ARG A 196 5.84 14.23 -16.73
N PRO A 197 6.23 15.52 -16.74
CA PRO A 197 6.63 16.22 -15.51
C PRO A 197 5.56 16.28 -14.41
N LEU A 198 4.32 16.61 -14.75
CA LEU A 198 3.25 16.75 -13.76
C LEU A 198 2.79 15.39 -13.20
N PRO A 199 2.44 14.38 -14.03
CA PRO A 199 2.14 13.04 -13.53
C PRO A 199 3.25 12.43 -12.68
N ARG A 200 4.53 12.63 -13.05
CA ARG A 200 5.69 12.21 -12.24
C ARG A 200 5.63 12.78 -10.82
N ARG A 201 5.45 14.11 -10.71
CA ARG A 201 5.42 14.80 -9.41
C ARG A 201 4.25 14.32 -8.57
N ILE A 202 3.07 14.18 -9.19
CA ILE A 202 1.88 13.66 -8.52
C ILE A 202 2.13 12.24 -8.03
N SER A 203 2.63 11.34 -8.88
CA SER A 203 2.90 9.96 -8.48
C SER A 203 3.96 9.86 -7.39
N PHE A 204 4.98 10.73 -7.42
CA PHE A 204 6.01 10.78 -6.38
C PHE A 204 5.42 11.19 -5.03
N ILE A 205 4.62 12.25 -4.99
CA ILE A 205 3.95 12.71 -3.76
C ILE A 205 3.02 11.62 -3.23
N LEU A 206 2.17 11.06 -4.10
CA LEU A 206 1.24 9.99 -3.72
C LEU A 206 2.00 8.77 -3.20
N ALA A 207 3.03 8.30 -3.90
CA ALA A 207 3.81 7.16 -3.44
C ALA A 207 4.48 7.43 -2.07
N THR A 208 5.00 8.64 -1.86
CA THR A 208 5.60 9.04 -0.57
C THR A 208 4.57 8.99 0.55
N LEU A 209 3.39 9.61 0.36
CA LEU A 209 2.32 9.62 1.36
C LEU A 209 1.76 8.22 1.61
N GLY A 210 1.58 7.44 0.55
CA GLY A 210 1.08 6.07 0.64
C GLY A 210 2.04 5.15 1.42
N CYS A 211 3.34 5.25 1.14
CA CYS A 211 4.37 4.55 1.91
C CYS A 211 4.38 4.97 3.38
N LEU A 212 4.21 6.26 3.66
CA LEU A 212 4.16 6.79 5.02
C LEU A 212 2.96 6.24 5.80
N PHE A 213 1.76 6.27 5.21
CA PHE A 213 0.55 5.74 5.83
C PHE A 213 0.64 4.24 6.09
N VAL A 214 1.23 3.49 5.15
CA VAL A 214 1.51 2.07 5.38
C VAL A 214 2.51 1.90 6.52
N ALA A 215 3.62 2.63 6.53
CA ALA A 215 4.65 2.52 7.55
C ALA A 215 4.11 2.80 8.96
N ASP A 216 3.24 3.80 9.12
CA ASP A 216 2.65 4.15 10.42
C ASP A 216 1.91 2.97 11.08
N GLN A 217 1.27 2.13 10.28
CA GLN A 217 0.35 1.10 10.78
C GLN A 217 0.67 -0.32 10.34
N ILE A 218 1.81 -0.54 9.68
CA ILE A 218 2.17 -1.81 9.04
C ILE A 218 2.01 -3.01 9.96
N LEU A 219 2.53 -2.93 11.18
CA LEU A 219 2.43 -4.00 12.18
C LEU A 219 1.25 -3.80 13.12
N TYR A 220 0.82 -2.56 13.34
CA TYR A 220 -0.32 -2.24 14.19
C TYR A 220 -1.59 -2.95 13.71
N TYR A 221 -1.81 -2.97 12.41
CA TYR A 221 -2.97 -3.62 11.79
C TYR A 221 -2.92 -5.16 11.85
N GLN A 222 -1.81 -5.75 12.28
CA GLN A 222 -1.66 -7.20 12.42
C GLN A 222 -1.90 -7.69 13.85
N PHE A 223 -2.21 -6.82 14.79
CA PHE A 223 -2.53 -7.23 16.15
C PHE A 223 -3.92 -7.90 16.21
N ASP A 224 -4.05 -8.97 16.98
CA ASP A 224 -5.34 -9.65 17.25
C ASP A 224 -6.39 -8.70 17.85
N LEU A 225 -5.92 -7.70 18.60
CA LEU A 225 -6.70 -6.62 19.19
C LEU A 225 -5.99 -5.29 18.94
N VAL A 226 -6.69 -4.38 18.29
CA VAL A 226 -6.21 -3.05 17.93
C VAL A 226 -6.57 -2.08 19.06
N THR A 227 -5.59 -1.63 19.84
CA THR A 227 -5.80 -0.74 21.00
C THR A 227 -4.86 0.46 20.98
N ASP A 228 -5.21 1.52 21.70
CA ASP A 228 -4.31 2.68 21.90
C ASP A 228 -2.97 2.26 22.50
N GLU A 229 -2.98 1.39 23.51
CA GLU A 229 -1.75 0.90 24.14
C GLU A 229 -0.81 0.25 23.13
N ARG A 230 -1.36 -0.56 22.22
CA ARG A 230 -0.58 -1.22 21.17
C ARG A 230 -0.15 -0.24 20.08
N TYR A 231 -0.98 0.73 19.71
CA TYR A 231 -0.60 1.76 18.72
C TYR A 231 0.58 2.59 19.21
N PHE A 232 0.53 3.06 20.45
CA PHE A 232 1.59 3.85 21.07
C PHE A 232 2.72 3.00 21.68
N GLY A 233 2.60 1.67 21.61
CA GLY A 233 3.57 0.73 22.09
C GLY A 233 4.89 0.79 21.32
N ALA A 234 5.97 0.39 21.98
CA ALA A 234 7.31 0.39 21.37
C ALA A 234 7.37 -0.46 20.09
N VAL A 235 6.67 -1.60 20.06
CA VAL A 235 6.63 -2.52 18.91
C VAL A 235 6.11 -1.82 17.65
N THR A 236 4.97 -1.14 17.72
CA THR A 236 4.40 -0.40 16.59
C THR A 236 5.33 0.70 16.11
N ARG A 237 5.83 1.53 17.03
CA ARG A 237 6.75 2.65 16.69
C ARG A 237 8.04 2.16 16.02
N ILE A 238 8.66 1.13 16.60
CA ILE A 238 9.89 0.53 16.05
C ILE A 238 9.61 -0.07 14.67
N SER A 239 8.49 -0.77 14.51
CA SER A 239 8.11 -1.37 13.22
C SER A 239 7.94 -0.31 12.12
N GLY A 240 7.31 0.83 12.44
CA GLY A 240 7.16 1.93 11.48
C GLY A 240 8.50 2.56 11.11
N ALA A 241 9.38 2.78 12.09
CA ALA A 241 10.74 3.27 11.83
C ALA A 241 11.57 2.30 10.97
N ILE A 242 11.44 0.99 11.21
CA ILE A 242 12.07 -0.06 10.38
C ILE A 242 11.50 -0.04 8.96
N ALA A 243 10.19 0.06 8.80
CA ALA A 243 9.54 0.14 7.49
C ALA A 243 10.03 1.38 6.71
N CYS A 244 10.07 2.55 7.35
CA CYS A 244 10.66 3.76 6.78
C CYS A 244 12.11 3.54 6.35
N SER A 245 12.93 2.91 7.20
CA SER A 245 14.34 2.61 6.92
C SER A 245 14.52 1.71 5.71
N ILE A 246 13.73 0.63 5.61
CA ILE A 246 13.79 -0.31 4.49
C ILE A 246 13.41 0.39 3.18
N MET A 247 12.34 1.19 3.21
CA MET A 247 11.86 1.94 2.04
C MET A 247 12.87 3.00 1.58
N ALA A 248 13.43 3.77 2.52
CA ALA A 248 14.48 4.75 2.25
C ALA A 248 15.76 4.09 1.73
N GLY A 249 16.23 3.03 2.39
CA GLY A 249 17.41 2.27 2.00
C GLY A 249 17.29 1.68 0.61
N ARG A 250 16.09 1.21 0.23
CA ARG A 250 15.81 0.74 -1.12
C ARG A 250 15.94 1.85 -2.17
N LEU A 251 15.41 3.04 -1.91
CA LEU A 251 15.55 4.20 -2.80
C LEU A 251 17.01 4.62 -2.98
N ILE A 252 17.77 4.68 -1.88
CA ILE A 252 19.20 5.00 -1.90
C ILE A 252 19.97 3.96 -2.72
N TYR A 253 19.71 2.67 -2.47
CA TYR A 253 20.33 1.58 -3.23
C TYR A 253 20.07 1.71 -4.74
N LEU A 254 18.82 1.96 -5.12
CA LEU A 254 18.45 2.15 -6.54
C LEU A 254 19.14 3.36 -7.16
N LYS A 255 19.33 4.44 -6.38
CA LYS A 255 20.06 5.63 -6.82
C LYS A 255 21.53 5.33 -7.09
N LEU A 256 22.20 4.64 -6.18
CA LEU A 256 23.61 4.26 -6.32
C LEU A 256 23.81 3.34 -7.54
N LYS A 257 22.96 2.32 -7.68
CA LYS A 257 23.00 1.41 -8.83
C LYS A 257 22.78 2.11 -10.17
N ASN A 258 21.91 3.13 -10.19
CA ASN A 258 21.71 3.97 -11.37
C ASN A 258 22.94 4.80 -11.75
N SER A 259 23.77 5.19 -10.77
CA SER A 259 25.01 5.90 -11.00
C SER A 259 26.12 4.98 -11.53
N GLU A 260 26.22 3.74 -11.01
CA GLU A 260 27.16 2.73 -11.50
C GLU A 260 26.92 2.38 -12.98
N ASN A 261 25.67 2.14 -13.37
CA ASN A 261 25.35 1.78 -14.75
C ASN A 261 25.65 2.88 -15.77
N LEU A 262 25.60 4.16 -15.36
CA LEU A 262 25.96 5.28 -16.24
C LEU A 262 27.48 5.37 -16.47
N GLY A 263 28.30 4.93 -15.50
CA GLY A 263 29.76 4.91 -15.64
C GLY A 263 30.31 3.77 -16.51
N VAL A 264 29.47 2.79 -16.86
CA VAL A 264 29.86 1.63 -17.70
C VAL A 264 29.54 1.87 -19.19
N GLU A 265 28.68 2.84 -19.52
CA GLU A 265 28.34 3.18 -20.92
C GLU A 265 29.28 4.25 -21.52
N GLU A 266 30.21 4.82 -20.72
CA GLU A 266 31.17 5.86 -21.16
C GLU A 266 32.62 5.35 -21.35
N GLU A 267 32.88 4.04 -21.25
CA GLU A 267 34.15 3.38 -21.60
C GLU A 267 34.05 2.53 -22.87
#